data_AF-A0A925PAY0-F1
#
_entry.id   AF-A0A925PAY0-F1
#
_cell.length_a   1.000
_cell.length_b   1.000
_cell.length_c   1.000
_cell.angle_alpha   90.00
_cell.angle_beta   90.00
_cell.angle_gamma   90.00
#
_symmetry.space_group_name_H-M   'P 1'
#
loop_
_entity.id
_entity.type
_entity.pdbx_description
1 polymer ?
#
loop_
_entity_poly.entity_id
_entity_poly.type
_entity_poly.pdbx_seq_one_letter_code
_entity_poly.pdbx_strand_id
1 'polypeptide(L)'
;MSSAFRLDPSKNIIPAPRDPAQWPAFRAQLTAWRETTRAALAYDASLYERPEFAWASSSYACYFQMIYDERFYDVANRRYRLDEILAEGVREFGGYDSLVLWHAYPRIGVDQRNQFDHYRDMPGGLPGVRDLVRGLHARGVKVYINYNPWDTSTRREGRPDADLLAEIVGAIEADGIFLDCMTHGGAEFRAKLDAVRPGVILEGEGTPPQAQIADHHASWAQWFDDSEVPGVLRHKWFERRHLQHQTQRWNTDHSAEIHTAWINGSGIMIWENVFGAWVPYHERDRSLLRAMLPIQRRFTALFSGEGWTPLVPVEQPDTYASLWTDGAARLWTLVNRTARTVAGPLIAVPVAPGERTFDLIAGHELYPTIHDGLATLSATLPPRGLGGLLALPAAQVTPDFEGFLAAQAATHARANYDTTTPR
;
A
#
# COMPACT_ATOMS: atom_id res chain seq x y z
N MET A 1 17.26 -33.25 -18.07
CA MET A 1 15.89 -33.13 -17.54
C MET A 1 15.92 -32.00 -16.52
N SER A 2 15.38 -30.83 -16.86
CA SER A 2 15.21 -29.75 -15.88
C SER A 2 14.32 -30.26 -14.75
N SER A 3 14.70 -30.08 -13.49
CA SER A 3 13.77 -30.37 -12.39
C SER A 3 12.50 -29.53 -12.58
N ALA A 4 11.35 -30.12 -12.32
CA ALA A 4 10.09 -29.39 -12.37
C ALA A 4 10.11 -28.28 -11.30
N PHE A 5 9.79 -27.05 -11.70
CA PHE A 5 9.66 -25.92 -10.77
C PHE A 5 8.61 -26.25 -9.69
N ARG A 6 8.90 -25.89 -8.43
CA ARG A 6 8.01 -26.08 -7.29
C ARG A 6 7.79 -24.75 -6.57
N LEU A 7 6.52 -24.38 -6.39
CA LEU A 7 6.10 -23.22 -5.62
C LEU A 7 6.53 -23.35 -4.15
N ASP A 8 7.01 -22.26 -3.55
CA ASP A 8 7.26 -22.14 -2.11
C ASP A 8 6.32 -21.08 -1.49
N PRO A 9 5.10 -21.46 -1.08
CA PRO A 9 4.17 -20.55 -0.43
C PRO A 9 4.46 -20.35 1.08
N SER A 10 5.61 -20.79 1.60
CA SER A 10 5.97 -20.54 3.01
C SER A 10 6.47 -19.11 3.27
N LYS A 11 6.88 -18.41 2.21
CA LYS A 11 7.41 -17.05 2.27
C LYS A 11 6.30 -16.00 2.26
N ASN A 12 6.62 -14.81 2.76
CA ASN A 12 5.73 -13.65 2.71
C ASN A 12 5.52 -13.16 1.27
N ILE A 13 6.61 -13.12 0.50
CA ILE A 13 6.62 -12.97 -0.96
C ILE A 13 6.96 -14.35 -1.54
N ILE A 14 6.04 -14.93 -2.30
CA ILE A 14 6.23 -16.20 -2.98
C ILE A 14 7.25 -15.98 -4.11
N PRO A 15 8.45 -16.60 -4.05
CA PRO A 15 9.51 -16.33 -4.99
C PRO A 15 9.14 -16.85 -6.38
N ALA A 16 9.39 -16.02 -7.38
CA ALA A 16 9.19 -16.38 -8.78
C ALA A 16 10.44 -17.06 -9.37
N PRO A 17 10.27 -17.98 -10.33
CA PRO A 17 11.42 -18.54 -11.03
C PRO A 17 12.10 -17.50 -11.92
N ARG A 18 13.43 -17.60 -12.02
CA ARG A 18 14.25 -16.73 -12.89
C ARG A 18 13.98 -16.94 -14.37
N ASP A 19 13.73 -18.18 -14.78
CA ASP A 19 13.50 -18.53 -16.18
C ASP A 19 12.06 -18.16 -16.60
N PRO A 20 11.87 -17.24 -17.57
CA PRO A 20 10.54 -16.86 -18.05
C PRO A 20 9.72 -18.02 -18.61
N ALA A 21 10.38 -19.08 -19.10
CA ALA A 21 9.69 -20.28 -19.58
C ALA A 21 8.93 -21.01 -18.45
N GLN A 22 9.27 -20.76 -17.18
CA GLN A 22 8.61 -21.35 -16.01
C GLN A 22 7.44 -20.51 -15.48
N TRP A 23 7.28 -19.25 -15.92
CA TRP A 23 6.22 -18.36 -15.42
C TRP A 23 4.79 -18.89 -15.64
N PRO A 24 4.44 -19.54 -16.78
CA PRO A 24 3.13 -20.17 -16.92
C PRO A 24 2.86 -21.24 -15.86
N ALA A 25 3.84 -22.11 -15.58
CA ALA A 25 3.73 -23.15 -14.56
C ALA A 25 3.64 -22.55 -13.14
N PHE A 26 4.41 -21.50 -12.86
CA PHE A 26 4.33 -20.74 -11.61
C PHE A 26 2.93 -20.18 -11.36
N ARG A 27 2.33 -19.51 -12.36
CA ARG A 27 0.96 -18.98 -12.26
C ARG A 27 -0.10 -20.07 -12.05
N ALA A 28 0.05 -21.21 -12.71
CA ALA A 28 -0.84 -22.34 -12.51
C ALA A 28 -0.74 -22.87 -11.07
N GLN A 29 0.47 -23.01 -10.53
CA GLN A 29 0.69 -23.45 -9.14
C GLN A 29 0.18 -22.42 -8.11
N LEU A 30 0.34 -21.11 -8.37
CA LEU A 30 -0.23 -20.05 -7.54
C LEU A 30 -1.76 -20.15 -7.45
N THR A 31 -2.42 -20.38 -8.58
CA THR A 31 -3.88 -20.54 -8.65
C THR A 31 -4.34 -21.77 -7.88
N ALA A 32 -3.72 -22.93 -8.15
CA ALA A 32 -4.04 -24.17 -7.45
C ALA A 32 -3.79 -24.07 -5.93
N TRP A 33 -2.70 -23.41 -5.51
CA TRP A 33 -2.41 -23.14 -4.10
C TRP A 33 -3.53 -22.32 -3.46
N ARG A 34 -3.94 -21.21 -4.08
CA ARG A 34 -5.01 -20.35 -3.57
C ARG A 34 -6.32 -21.11 -3.43
N GLU A 35 -6.75 -21.82 -4.48
CA GLU A 35 -8.00 -22.58 -4.48
C GLU A 35 -8.02 -23.66 -3.39
N THR A 36 -6.96 -24.47 -3.33
CA THR A 36 -6.83 -25.54 -2.33
C THR A 36 -6.83 -24.97 -0.92
N THR A 37 -6.11 -23.87 -0.69
CA THR A 37 -6.01 -23.23 0.63
C THR A 37 -7.34 -22.61 1.05
N ARG A 38 -8.05 -21.92 0.14
CA ARG A 38 -9.38 -21.36 0.43
C ARG A 38 -10.38 -22.45 0.77
N ALA A 39 -10.36 -23.57 0.03
CA ALA A 39 -11.23 -24.71 0.30
C ALA A 39 -10.91 -25.37 1.67
N ALA A 40 -9.64 -25.60 1.96
CA ALA A 40 -9.21 -26.21 3.22
C ALA A 40 -9.56 -25.36 4.45
N LEU A 41 -9.55 -24.03 4.30
CA LEU A 41 -9.92 -23.08 5.36
C LEU A 41 -11.42 -22.78 5.44
N ALA A 42 -12.23 -23.28 4.50
CA ALA A 42 -13.60 -22.83 4.30
C ALA A 42 -13.68 -21.28 4.30
N TYR A 43 -12.78 -20.64 3.54
CA TYR A 43 -12.52 -19.21 3.63
C TYR A 43 -13.77 -18.38 3.32
N ASP A 44 -14.20 -17.59 4.30
CA ASP A 44 -15.28 -16.62 4.17
C ASP A 44 -14.71 -15.20 3.95
N ALA A 45 -15.10 -14.58 2.85
CA ALA A 45 -14.67 -13.24 2.48
C ALA A 45 -15.75 -12.17 2.74
N SER A 46 -16.84 -12.51 3.43
CA SER A 46 -18.00 -11.63 3.66
C SER A 46 -17.64 -10.27 4.26
N LEU A 47 -16.64 -10.22 5.15
CA LEU A 47 -16.17 -8.96 5.72
C LEU A 47 -15.50 -8.02 4.69
N TYR A 48 -14.96 -8.54 3.59
CA TYR A 48 -14.43 -7.71 2.50
C TYR A 48 -15.51 -7.24 1.51
N GLU A 49 -16.73 -7.77 1.61
CA GLU A 49 -17.87 -7.39 0.75
C GLU A 49 -18.70 -6.27 1.38
N ARG A 50 -18.55 -6.08 2.70
CA ARG A 50 -19.22 -5.04 3.49
C ARG A 50 -18.71 -3.64 3.10
N PRO A 51 -19.59 -2.71 2.68
CA PRO A 51 -19.20 -1.37 2.21
C PRO A 51 -18.37 -0.55 3.20
N GLU A 52 -18.61 -0.72 4.50
CA GLU A 52 -17.90 -0.03 5.57
C GLU A 52 -16.40 -0.39 5.64
N PHE A 53 -15.97 -1.50 5.03
CA PHE A 53 -14.57 -1.90 4.95
C PHE A 53 -13.93 -1.60 3.58
N ALA A 54 -14.69 -1.07 2.62
CA ALA A 54 -14.19 -0.83 1.26
C ALA A 54 -12.94 0.08 1.25
N TRP A 55 -12.87 1.03 2.19
CA TRP A 55 -11.74 1.95 2.32
C TRP A 55 -10.40 1.24 2.54
N ALA A 56 -10.39 0.07 3.20
CA ALA A 56 -9.17 -0.66 3.50
C ALA A 56 -8.44 -1.07 2.22
N SER A 57 -9.19 -1.49 1.20
CA SER A 57 -8.62 -1.91 -0.09
C SER A 57 -8.11 -0.75 -0.97
N SER A 58 -8.48 0.49 -0.63
CA SER A 58 -8.05 1.71 -1.33
C SER A 58 -6.99 2.52 -0.56
N SER A 59 -6.55 2.05 0.61
CA SER A 59 -5.72 2.83 1.54
C SER A 59 -4.21 2.77 1.22
N TYR A 60 -3.78 2.97 -0.04
CA TYR A 60 -2.42 2.61 -0.49
C TYR A 60 -1.25 3.30 0.24
N ALA A 61 -1.42 4.50 0.77
CA ALA A 61 -0.38 5.22 1.50
C ALA A 61 -0.79 5.48 2.95
N CYS A 62 -0.17 4.73 3.86
CA CYS A 62 -0.31 4.94 5.30
C CYS A 62 0.90 5.73 5.82
N TYR A 63 0.67 6.87 6.47
CA TYR A 63 1.74 7.67 7.06
C TYR A 63 1.90 7.36 8.55
N PHE A 64 3.11 7.02 8.97
CA PHE A 64 3.41 6.71 10.36
C PHE A 64 3.72 8.01 11.13
N GLN A 65 2.69 8.59 11.75
CA GLN A 65 2.78 9.89 12.41
C GLN A 65 3.09 9.75 13.90
N MET A 66 4.27 10.21 14.31
CA MET A 66 4.55 10.43 15.73
C MET A 66 3.65 11.57 16.24
N ILE A 67 2.68 11.28 17.11
CA ILE A 67 1.65 12.27 17.50
C ILE A 67 2.22 13.46 18.29
N TYR A 68 3.45 13.32 18.79
CA TYR A 68 4.19 14.32 19.56
C TYR A 68 5.23 15.09 18.73
N ASP A 69 5.31 14.83 17.42
CA ASP A 69 6.21 15.53 16.52
C ASP A 69 5.85 17.03 16.48
N GLU A 70 6.83 17.92 16.63
CA GLU A 70 6.63 19.37 16.57
C GLU A 70 6.22 19.85 15.16
N ARG A 71 6.47 19.03 14.14
CA ARG A 71 5.93 19.22 12.78
C ARG A 71 4.44 18.89 12.70
N PHE A 72 3.92 18.09 13.62
CA PHE A 72 2.51 17.69 13.68
C PHE A 72 1.71 18.52 14.69
N TYR A 73 2.32 18.92 15.81
CA TYR A 73 1.68 19.76 16.82
C TYR A 73 2.47 21.04 17.09
N ASP A 74 1.82 22.18 16.85
CA ASP A 74 2.34 23.51 17.16
C ASP A 74 2.13 23.84 18.63
N VAL A 75 3.19 23.73 19.43
CA VAL A 75 3.14 24.03 20.87
C VAL A 75 2.86 25.51 21.14
N ALA A 76 3.41 26.43 20.33
CA ALA A 76 3.28 27.87 20.54
C ALA A 76 1.83 28.34 20.31
N ASN A 77 1.18 27.81 19.28
CA ASN A 77 -0.21 28.14 18.93
C ASN A 77 -1.23 27.13 19.47
N ARG A 78 -0.76 26.08 20.16
CA ARG A 78 -1.57 25.00 20.76
C ARG A 78 -2.56 24.36 19.78
N ARG A 79 -2.08 24.00 18.58
CA ARG A 79 -2.92 23.38 17.52
C ARG A 79 -2.19 22.29 16.77
N TYR A 80 -2.95 21.35 16.21
CA TYR A 80 -2.43 20.42 15.21
C TYR A 80 -2.15 21.15 13.88
N ARG A 81 -1.08 20.77 13.21
CA ARG A 81 -0.64 21.25 11.89
C ARG A 81 -1.21 20.39 10.76
N LEU A 82 -2.53 20.15 10.83
CA LEU A 82 -3.22 19.20 9.95
C LEU A 82 -3.08 19.58 8.47
N ASP A 83 -3.39 20.83 8.13
CA ASP A 83 -3.34 21.29 6.74
C ASP A 83 -1.91 21.26 6.20
N GLU A 84 -0.94 21.62 7.03
CA GLU A 84 0.48 21.62 6.66
C GLU A 84 0.98 20.20 6.36
N ILE A 85 0.67 19.23 7.22
CA ILE A 85 1.13 17.84 7.07
C ILE A 85 0.47 17.16 5.85
N LEU A 86 -0.82 17.43 5.60
CA LEU A 86 -1.50 16.88 4.43
C LEU A 86 -1.03 17.54 3.13
N ALA A 87 -0.80 18.86 3.12
CA ALA A 87 -0.24 19.55 1.98
C ALA A 87 1.18 19.06 1.67
N GLU A 88 1.99 18.82 2.71
CA GLU A 88 3.29 18.19 2.56
C GLU A 88 3.18 16.78 1.97
N GLY A 89 2.27 15.95 2.50
CA GLY A 89 2.04 14.60 1.98
C GLY A 89 1.68 14.57 0.50
N VAL A 90 0.80 15.48 0.06
CA VAL A 90 0.47 15.67 -1.36
C VAL A 90 1.70 16.10 -2.16
N ARG A 91 2.44 17.09 -1.66
CA ARG A 91 3.60 17.66 -2.35
C ARG A 91 4.72 16.65 -2.52
N GLU A 92 5.02 15.86 -1.48
CA GLU A 92 6.17 14.96 -1.42
C GLU A 92 5.85 13.56 -1.94
N PHE A 93 4.71 12.99 -1.56
CA PHE A 93 4.41 11.57 -1.78
C PHE A 93 3.22 11.33 -2.70
N GLY A 94 2.39 12.34 -2.95
CA GLY A 94 1.13 12.18 -3.70
C GLY A 94 -0.09 12.02 -2.78
N GLY A 95 0.06 12.28 -1.48
CA GLY A 95 -1.02 12.30 -0.48
C GLY A 95 -1.09 11.01 0.34
N TYR A 96 -1.73 11.10 1.49
CA TYR A 96 -1.94 9.98 2.41
C TYR A 96 -3.39 9.53 2.38
N ASP A 97 -3.61 8.22 2.47
CA ASP A 97 -4.94 7.62 2.61
C ASP A 97 -5.28 7.36 4.08
N SER A 98 -4.25 7.12 4.89
CA SER A 98 -4.38 6.92 6.32
C SER A 98 -3.18 7.42 7.11
N LEU A 99 -3.39 7.73 8.40
CA LEU A 99 -2.34 8.05 9.36
C LEU A 99 -2.38 7.07 10.54
N VAL A 100 -1.22 6.59 10.99
CA VAL A 100 -1.08 5.96 12.32
C VAL A 100 -0.68 7.05 13.31
N LEU A 101 -1.49 7.26 14.34
CA LEU A 101 -1.17 8.15 15.45
C LEU A 101 -0.34 7.38 16.49
N TRP A 102 0.98 7.41 16.34
CA TRP A 102 1.88 6.68 17.23
C TRP A 102 2.31 7.53 18.42
N HIS A 103 2.13 7.01 19.63
CA HIS A 103 2.47 7.74 20.86
C HIS A 103 3.60 7.12 21.70
N ALA A 104 3.94 5.85 21.49
CA ALA A 104 4.66 5.01 22.45
C ALA A 104 6.14 5.38 22.59
N TYR A 105 7.01 4.87 21.72
CA TYR A 105 8.43 5.25 21.71
C TYR A 105 8.61 6.73 21.32
N PRO A 106 9.59 7.45 21.91
CA PRO A 106 10.47 7.04 23.02
C PRO A 106 9.92 7.40 24.42
N ARG A 107 8.62 7.68 24.56
CA ARG A 107 8.02 8.30 25.76
C ARG A 107 7.47 7.30 26.78
N ILE A 108 6.95 6.18 26.32
CA ILE A 108 6.29 5.19 27.20
C ILE A 108 7.28 4.62 28.21
N GLY A 109 6.87 4.54 29.48
CA GLY A 109 7.73 4.10 30.58
C GLY A 109 8.62 5.17 31.21
N VAL A 110 8.61 6.42 30.72
CA VAL A 110 9.33 7.54 31.36
C VAL A 110 8.63 8.00 32.65
N ASP A 111 7.32 7.87 32.73
CA ASP A 111 6.51 8.18 33.90
C ASP A 111 5.36 7.16 34.08
N GLN A 112 4.38 7.50 34.93
CA GLN A 112 3.30 6.58 35.32
C GLN A 112 2.22 6.36 34.24
N ARG A 113 2.27 7.10 33.12
CA ARG A 113 1.28 7.01 32.05
C ARG A 113 1.45 5.72 31.27
N ASN A 114 0.32 5.07 31.01
CA ASN A 114 0.26 3.89 30.14
C ASN A 114 -0.06 4.28 28.69
N GLN A 115 -0.14 3.29 27.79
CA GLN A 115 -0.46 3.53 26.39
C GLN A 115 -1.80 4.26 26.14
N PHE A 116 -2.80 4.07 27.00
CA PHE A 116 -4.11 4.73 26.85
C PHE A 116 -4.10 6.16 27.40
N ASP A 117 -3.40 6.39 28.52
CA ASP A 117 -3.19 7.71 29.11
C ASP A 117 -2.55 8.66 28.09
N HIS A 118 -1.62 8.17 27.25
CA HIS A 118 -1.01 8.99 26.22
C HIS A 118 -2.00 9.58 25.21
N TYR A 119 -3.10 8.90 24.88
CA TYR A 119 -4.17 9.49 24.06
C TYR A 119 -5.01 10.50 24.86
N ARG A 120 -5.33 10.19 26.12
CA ARG A 120 -6.11 11.06 27.01
C ARG A 120 -5.39 12.37 27.34
N ASP A 121 -4.06 12.33 27.37
CA ASP A 121 -3.18 13.45 27.70
C ASP A 121 -2.76 14.29 26.51
N MET A 122 -3.15 13.91 25.29
CA MET A 122 -2.92 14.77 24.13
C MET A 122 -3.59 16.13 24.33
N PRO A 123 -3.06 17.21 23.73
CA PRO A 123 -3.65 18.53 23.88
C PRO A 123 -5.13 18.57 23.50
N GLY A 124 -5.96 19.08 24.42
CA GLY A 124 -7.43 19.05 24.29
C GLY A 124 -8.09 17.73 24.73
N GLY A 125 -7.31 16.76 25.21
CA GLY A 125 -7.74 15.42 25.57
C GLY A 125 -8.33 14.63 24.40
N LEU A 126 -9.08 13.57 24.71
CA LEU A 126 -9.80 12.81 23.68
C LEU A 126 -10.73 13.67 22.79
N PRO A 127 -11.42 14.72 23.29
CA PRO A 127 -12.16 15.64 22.42
C PRO A 127 -11.27 16.35 21.38
N GLY A 128 -10.09 16.85 21.79
CA GLY A 128 -9.15 17.49 20.87
C GLY A 128 -8.59 16.53 19.82
N VAL A 129 -8.31 15.28 20.21
CA VAL A 129 -7.91 14.23 19.26
C VAL A 129 -9.06 13.87 18.32
N ARG A 130 -10.31 13.84 18.80
CA ARG A 130 -11.49 13.62 17.95
C ARG A 130 -11.65 14.73 16.90
N ASP A 131 -11.45 15.98 17.28
CA ASP A 131 -11.51 17.11 16.34
C ASP A 131 -10.43 16.99 15.26
N LEU A 132 -9.22 16.54 15.63
CA LEU A 132 -8.16 16.19 14.68
C LEU A 132 -8.60 15.06 13.74
N VAL A 133 -9.13 13.96 14.26
CA VAL A 133 -9.60 12.80 13.45
C VAL A 133 -10.71 13.23 12.48
N ARG A 134 -11.68 14.02 12.94
CA ARG A 134 -12.73 14.58 12.07
C ARG A 134 -12.18 15.51 11.00
N GLY A 135 -11.13 16.28 11.32
CA GLY A 135 -10.40 17.08 10.35
C GLY A 135 -9.73 16.23 9.26
N LEU A 136 -9.15 15.09 9.63
CA LEU A 136 -8.58 14.09 8.70
C LEU A 136 -9.69 13.46 7.84
N HIS A 137 -10.79 13.02 8.45
CA HIS A 137 -11.95 12.46 7.74
C HIS A 137 -12.56 13.43 6.72
N ALA A 138 -12.67 14.71 7.06
CA ALA A 138 -13.16 15.74 6.14
C ALA A 138 -12.30 15.89 4.88
N ARG A 139 -11.05 15.41 4.92
CA ARG A 139 -10.10 15.38 3.79
C ARG A 139 -9.91 13.98 3.21
N GLY A 140 -10.76 13.03 3.60
CA GLY A 140 -10.75 11.65 3.11
C GLY A 140 -9.68 10.75 3.73
N VAL A 141 -9.00 11.18 4.80
CA VAL A 141 -7.88 10.45 5.41
C VAL A 141 -8.35 9.67 6.63
N LYS A 142 -8.01 8.38 6.68
CA LYS A 142 -8.35 7.45 7.77
C LYS A 142 -7.35 7.50 8.90
N VAL A 143 -7.74 7.05 10.10
CA VAL A 143 -6.87 7.16 11.28
C VAL A 143 -6.77 5.85 12.03
N TYR A 144 -5.54 5.43 12.32
CA TYR A 144 -5.24 4.33 13.22
C TYR A 144 -4.71 4.84 14.56
N ILE A 145 -5.04 4.12 15.63
CA ILE A 145 -4.32 4.19 16.90
C ILE A 145 -3.35 3.01 16.99
N ASN A 146 -2.18 3.18 17.62
CA ASN A 146 -1.31 2.05 17.92
C ASN A 146 -1.76 1.28 19.17
N TYR A 147 -1.56 -0.04 19.15
CA TYR A 147 -1.63 -0.93 20.30
C TYR A 147 -0.28 -1.60 20.52
N ASN A 148 0.22 -1.54 21.75
CA ASN A 148 1.52 -2.05 22.14
C ASN A 148 1.32 -3.18 23.16
N PRO A 149 1.27 -4.45 22.73
CA PRO A 149 1.00 -5.58 23.62
C PRO A 149 2.13 -5.87 24.61
N TRP A 150 3.34 -5.40 24.30
CA TRP A 150 4.51 -5.51 25.16
C TRP A 150 4.52 -4.47 26.29
N ASP A 151 3.57 -3.53 26.32
CA ASP A 151 3.38 -2.60 27.44
C ASP A 151 2.73 -3.32 28.64
N THR A 152 3.54 -4.13 29.31
CA THR A 152 3.17 -4.88 30.52
C THR A 152 3.70 -4.23 31.80
N SER A 153 4.56 -3.22 31.67
CA SER A 153 5.32 -2.64 32.77
C SER A 153 4.78 -1.28 33.24
N THR A 154 3.92 -0.62 32.47
CA THR A 154 3.21 0.59 32.91
C THR A 154 1.98 0.23 33.75
N ARG A 155 1.33 1.25 34.31
CA ARG A 155 0.14 1.10 35.14
C ARG A 155 -1.03 0.45 34.36
N ARG A 156 -1.48 -0.72 34.81
CA ARG A 156 -2.67 -1.40 34.26
C ARG A 156 -3.97 -0.81 34.81
N GLU A 157 -5.01 -0.68 33.98
CA GLU A 157 -6.31 -0.07 34.36
C GLU A 157 -7.33 -1.07 34.92
N GLY A 158 -6.92 -2.32 35.20
CA GLY A 158 -7.81 -3.35 35.73
C GLY A 158 -8.92 -3.80 34.76
N ARG A 159 -8.82 -3.43 33.48
CA ARG A 159 -9.71 -3.82 32.38
C ARG A 159 -8.90 -4.49 31.26
N PRO A 160 -9.52 -5.37 30.46
CA PRO A 160 -8.88 -5.91 29.25
C PRO A 160 -8.49 -4.80 28.26
N ASP A 161 -7.32 -4.92 27.63
CA ASP A 161 -6.84 -3.91 26.68
C ASP A 161 -7.78 -3.76 25.48
N ALA A 162 -8.44 -4.83 25.05
CA ALA A 162 -9.44 -4.79 24.00
C ALA A 162 -10.63 -3.84 24.34
N ASP A 163 -11.02 -3.75 25.63
CA ASP A 163 -12.07 -2.82 26.06
C ASP A 163 -11.59 -1.37 26.07
N LEU A 164 -10.34 -1.14 26.45
CA LEU A 164 -9.72 0.18 26.50
C LEU A 164 -9.47 0.70 25.08
N LEU A 165 -8.99 -0.14 24.17
CA LEU A 165 -8.84 0.19 22.76
C LEU A 165 -10.19 0.53 22.12
N ALA A 166 -11.23 -0.29 22.36
CA ALA A 166 -12.58 -0.02 21.89
C ALA A 166 -13.10 1.34 22.39
N GLU A 167 -12.83 1.69 23.66
CA GLU A 167 -13.18 2.98 24.23
C GLU A 167 -12.43 4.14 23.55
N ILE A 168 -11.11 4.04 23.34
CA ILE A 168 -10.34 5.08 22.63
C ILE A 168 -10.84 5.23 21.19
N VAL A 169 -11.01 4.12 20.45
CA VAL A 169 -11.55 4.10 19.08
C VAL A 169 -12.89 4.83 19.00
N GLY A 170 -13.82 4.52 19.91
CA GLY A 170 -15.13 5.18 19.95
C GLY A 170 -15.02 6.66 20.35
N ALA A 171 -14.14 6.97 21.30
CA ALA A 171 -13.97 8.32 21.83
C ALA A 171 -13.28 9.28 20.87
N ILE A 172 -12.50 8.82 19.88
CA ILE A 172 -11.86 9.68 18.89
C ILE A 172 -12.33 9.41 17.46
N GLU A 173 -13.19 8.42 17.26
CA GLU A 173 -13.70 7.99 15.96
C GLU A 173 -12.61 7.41 15.03
N ALA A 174 -11.55 6.78 15.58
CA ALA A 174 -10.47 6.16 14.79
C ALA A 174 -10.97 4.98 13.96
N ASP A 175 -10.44 4.79 12.75
CA ASP A 175 -10.82 3.77 11.75
C ASP A 175 -10.06 2.45 11.87
N GLY A 176 -8.98 2.40 12.63
CA GLY A 176 -8.30 1.15 12.85
C GLY A 176 -7.40 1.12 14.07
N ILE A 177 -6.93 -0.08 14.37
CA ILE A 177 -5.91 -0.33 15.38
C ILE A 177 -4.70 -0.93 14.68
N PHE A 178 -3.59 -0.23 14.78
CA PHE A 178 -2.29 -0.65 14.31
C PHE A 178 -1.63 -1.52 15.38
N LEU A 179 -1.36 -2.78 15.08
CA LEU A 179 -0.87 -3.76 16.04
C LEU A 179 0.66 -3.86 15.95
N ASP A 180 1.34 -3.46 17.02
CA ASP A 180 2.79 -3.58 17.11
C ASP A 180 3.22 -4.94 17.65
N CYS A 181 4.25 -5.55 17.07
CA CYS A 181 4.77 -6.87 17.43
C CYS A 181 3.71 -8.00 17.41
N MET A 182 2.59 -7.80 16.70
CA MET A 182 1.47 -8.74 16.63
C MET A 182 0.98 -8.88 15.20
N THR A 183 0.94 -10.12 14.72
CA THR A 183 0.47 -10.43 13.35
C THR A 183 -1.06 -10.37 13.22
N HIS A 184 -1.79 -10.49 14.32
CA HIS A 184 -3.25 -10.47 14.36
C HIS A 184 -3.77 -10.01 15.74
N GLY A 185 -5.01 -9.54 15.80
CA GLY A 185 -5.76 -9.39 17.05
C GLY A 185 -6.41 -10.71 17.48
N GLY A 186 -6.81 -10.79 18.75
CA GLY A 186 -7.64 -11.90 19.24
C GLY A 186 -9.08 -11.83 18.68
N ALA A 187 -9.77 -12.98 18.65
CA ALA A 187 -11.15 -13.07 18.14
C ALA A 187 -12.14 -12.11 18.84
N GLU A 188 -11.86 -11.74 20.09
CA GLU A 188 -12.64 -10.77 20.88
C GLU A 188 -12.63 -9.35 20.29
N PHE A 189 -11.61 -8.97 19.50
CA PHE A 189 -11.52 -7.65 18.90
C PHE A 189 -12.64 -7.41 17.89
N ARG A 190 -12.91 -8.36 16.99
CA ARG A 190 -13.85 -8.12 15.89
C ARG A 190 -15.25 -7.74 16.38
N ALA A 191 -15.78 -8.48 17.36
CA ALA A 191 -17.08 -8.20 17.94
C ALA A 191 -17.12 -6.87 18.70
N LYS A 192 -16.06 -6.52 19.44
CA LYS A 192 -15.96 -5.25 20.16
C LYS A 192 -15.86 -4.06 19.20
N LEU A 193 -15.03 -4.17 18.16
CA LEU A 193 -14.86 -3.12 17.16
C LEU A 193 -16.15 -2.87 16.38
N ASP A 194 -16.84 -3.94 15.96
CA ASP A 194 -18.15 -3.83 15.29
C ASP A 194 -19.20 -3.15 16.19
N ALA A 195 -19.16 -3.41 17.50
CA ALA A 195 -20.05 -2.76 18.47
C ALA A 195 -19.73 -1.28 18.71
N VAL A 196 -18.47 -0.88 18.56
CA VAL A 196 -18.05 0.53 18.66
C VAL A 196 -18.45 1.30 17.41
N ARG A 197 -18.05 0.81 16.23
CA ARG A 197 -18.37 1.42 14.94
C ARG A 197 -18.15 0.45 13.79
N PRO A 198 -19.08 0.35 12.82
CA PRO A 198 -18.84 -0.37 11.58
C PRO A 198 -17.59 0.15 10.84
N GLY A 199 -16.82 -0.75 10.24
CA GLY A 199 -15.71 -0.39 9.37
C GLY A 199 -14.35 -0.22 10.06
N VAL A 200 -14.26 -0.44 11.39
CA VAL A 200 -12.98 -0.38 12.10
C VAL A 200 -12.14 -1.62 11.80
N ILE A 201 -10.90 -1.48 11.35
CA ILE A 201 -10.03 -2.62 11.00
C ILE A 201 -8.86 -2.81 11.96
N LEU A 202 -8.23 -3.97 11.85
CA LEU A 202 -6.95 -4.27 12.47
C LEU A 202 -5.88 -4.28 11.39
N GLU A 203 -4.73 -3.71 11.69
CA GLU A 203 -3.55 -3.77 10.82
C GLU A 203 -2.39 -4.43 11.56
N GLY A 204 -2.17 -5.71 11.27
CA GLY A 204 -1.18 -6.56 11.94
C GLY A 204 0.23 -6.45 11.35
N GLU A 205 1.26 -6.69 12.16
CA GLU A 205 2.65 -6.75 11.72
C GLU A 205 2.94 -7.98 10.87
N GLY A 206 3.60 -7.77 9.73
CA GLY A 206 4.02 -8.82 8.82
C GLY A 206 2.83 -9.49 8.13
N THR A 207 2.69 -10.80 8.35
CA THR A 207 1.61 -11.61 7.78
C THR A 207 0.75 -12.24 8.87
N PRO A 208 -0.56 -11.89 8.97
CA PRO A 208 -1.49 -12.67 9.80
C PRO A 208 -1.48 -14.16 9.41
N PRO A 209 -1.85 -15.08 10.32
CA PRO A 209 -2.14 -16.44 9.93
C PRO A 209 -3.16 -16.48 8.79
N GLN A 210 -2.97 -17.41 7.84
CA GLN A 210 -3.77 -17.49 6.61
C GLN A 210 -5.30 -17.51 6.88
N ALA A 211 -5.72 -18.18 7.95
CA ALA A 211 -7.11 -18.28 8.37
C ALA A 211 -7.69 -16.95 8.88
N GLN A 212 -6.86 -16.06 9.42
CA GLN A 212 -7.27 -14.76 9.97
C GLN A 212 -7.20 -13.61 8.96
N ILE A 213 -6.91 -13.90 7.69
CA ILE A 213 -7.03 -12.86 6.65
C ILE A 213 -8.50 -12.41 6.51
N ALA A 214 -9.45 -13.29 6.81
CA ALA A 214 -10.90 -13.02 6.69
C ALA A 214 -11.37 -11.82 7.51
N ASP A 215 -10.76 -11.59 8.67
CA ASP A 215 -11.14 -10.53 9.63
C ASP A 215 -10.05 -9.47 9.87
N HIS A 216 -8.91 -9.59 9.18
CA HIS A 216 -7.81 -8.62 9.17
C HIS A 216 -7.63 -8.05 7.76
N HIS A 217 -8.29 -6.92 7.48
CA HIS A 217 -8.33 -6.32 6.15
C HIS A 217 -6.99 -5.76 5.65
N ALA A 218 -6.06 -5.46 6.57
CA ALA A 218 -4.75 -4.93 6.25
C ALA A 218 -3.64 -5.54 7.12
N SER A 219 -2.40 -5.43 6.64
CA SER A 219 -1.20 -5.72 7.42
C SER A 219 -0.05 -4.81 7.00
N TRP A 220 0.96 -4.62 7.84
CA TRP A 220 2.16 -3.87 7.48
C TRP A 220 3.34 -4.82 7.27
N ALA A 221 3.78 -4.89 6.01
CA ALA A 221 4.82 -5.77 5.51
C ALA A 221 6.21 -5.19 5.82
N GLN A 222 6.62 -5.32 7.08
CA GLN A 222 7.92 -4.90 7.56
C GLN A 222 9.02 -5.84 7.07
N TRP A 223 10.05 -5.31 6.40
CA TRP A 223 11.23 -6.07 5.93
C TRP A 223 10.91 -7.27 5.02
N PHE A 224 9.93 -7.10 4.12
CA PHE A 224 9.70 -8.13 3.11
C PHE A 224 10.75 -8.00 2.01
N ASP A 225 11.67 -8.94 1.98
CA ASP A 225 12.70 -9.02 0.95
C ASP A 225 12.17 -9.76 -0.28
N ASP A 226 12.18 -9.05 -1.41
CA ASP A 226 11.80 -9.58 -2.71
C ASP A 226 13.01 -10.17 -3.43
N SER A 227 12.75 -11.05 -4.40
CA SER A 227 13.78 -11.58 -5.31
C SER A 227 14.04 -10.66 -6.50
N GLU A 228 15.12 -10.96 -7.23
CA GLU A 228 15.50 -10.31 -8.49
C GLU A 228 14.31 -10.21 -9.46
N VAL A 229 13.73 -11.37 -9.83
CA VAL A 229 12.41 -11.44 -10.45
C VAL A 229 11.38 -11.14 -9.35
N PRO A 230 10.48 -10.15 -9.54
CA PRO A 230 9.49 -9.83 -8.53
C PRO A 230 8.63 -11.04 -8.19
N GLY A 231 8.56 -11.36 -6.91
CA GLY A 231 7.67 -12.39 -6.39
C GLY A 231 6.24 -11.89 -6.20
N VAL A 232 5.38 -12.80 -5.76
CA VAL A 232 3.96 -12.54 -5.54
C VAL A 232 3.67 -12.48 -4.04
N LEU A 233 3.12 -11.37 -3.56
CA LEU A 233 2.70 -11.21 -2.17
C LEU A 233 1.65 -12.28 -1.82
N ARG A 234 1.97 -13.15 -0.85
CA ARG A 234 1.17 -14.33 -0.52
C ARG A 234 -0.27 -13.98 -0.16
N HIS A 235 -0.47 -12.98 0.69
CA HIS A 235 -1.80 -12.60 1.16
C HIS A 235 -2.58 -11.83 0.12
N LYS A 236 -1.93 -10.91 -0.59
CA LYS A 236 -2.53 -10.21 -1.72
C LYS A 236 -2.96 -11.18 -2.84
N TRP A 237 -2.22 -12.27 -3.04
CA TRP A 237 -2.65 -13.32 -3.95
C TRP A 237 -3.87 -14.08 -3.44
N PHE A 238 -3.88 -14.41 -2.16
CA PHE A 238 -4.96 -15.18 -1.54
C PHE A 238 -6.30 -14.42 -1.47
N GLU A 239 -6.27 -13.18 -0.99
CA GLU A 239 -7.40 -12.25 -0.93
C GLU A 239 -7.00 -10.91 -1.56
N ARG A 240 -7.56 -10.62 -2.73
CA ARG A 240 -7.17 -9.47 -3.57
C ARG A 240 -7.40 -8.14 -2.89
N ARG A 241 -8.38 -8.07 -1.99
CA ARG A 241 -8.75 -6.85 -1.25
C ARG A 241 -7.88 -6.62 0.00
N HIS A 242 -7.10 -7.61 0.44
CA HIS A 242 -6.20 -7.45 1.58
C HIS A 242 -5.03 -6.54 1.21
N LEU A 243 -4.89 -5.41 1.91
CA LEU A 243 -3.86 -4.42 1.61
C LEU A 243 -2.66 -4.57 2.55
N GLN A 244 -1.47 -4.73 1.96
CA GLN A 244 -0.23 -4.84 2.71
C GLN A 244 0.64 -3.60 2.51
N HIS A 245 0.88 -2.83 3.56
CA HIS A 245 1.75 -1.65 3.51
C HIS A 245 3.21 -2.04 3.68
N GLN A 246 4.02 -1.97 2.61
CA GLN A 246 5.44 -2.31 2.70
C GLN A 246 6.22 -1.23 3.43
N THR A 247 7.25 -1.61 4.19
CA THR A 247 8.21 -0.67 4.77
C THR A 247 9.56 -1.27 5.09
N GLN A 248 10.61 -0.54 4.75
CA GLN A 248 11.97 -0.73 5.25
C GLN A 248 12.46 0.56 5.94
N ARG A 249 11.83 0.92 7.06
CA ARG A 249 11.95 2.22 7.76
C ARG A 249 13.37 2.77 8.01
N TRP A 250 14.40 1.93 8.06
CA TRP A 250 15.79 2.38 8.27
C TRP A 250 16.60 2.51 6.99
N ASN A 251 16.05 2.10 5.85
CA ASN A 251 16.71 2.27 4.56
C ASN A 251 16.63 3.72 4.12
N THR A 252 17.60 4.13 3.30
CA THR A 252 17.56 5.42 2.61
C THR A 252 17.11 5.27 1.15
N ASP A 253 17.09 4.04 0.62
CA ASP A 253 16.56 3.67 -0.70
C ASP A 253 15.36 2.74 -0.48
N HIS A 254 14.19 3.22 -0.89
CA HIS A 254 12.90 2.54 -0.77
C HIS A 254 12.39 1.99 -2.11
N SER A 255 13.21 2.02 -3.18
CA SER A 255 12.78 1.55 -4.51
C SER A 255 12.38 0.08 -4.50
N ALA A 256 13.00 -0.74 -3.66
CA ALA A 256 12.71 -2.17 -3.59
C ALA A 256 11.27 -2.43 -3.14
N GLU A 257 10.86 -1.87 -2.01
CA GLU A 257 9.50 -2.03 -1.51
C GLU A 257 8.45 -1.28 -2.35
N ILE A 258 8.82 -0.15 -2.97
CA ILE A 258 7.94 0.55 -3.93
C ILE A 258 7.68 -0.35 -5.14
N HIS A 259 8.69 -1.03 -5.67
CA HIS A 259 8.52 -1.98 -6.78
C HIS A 259 7.62 -3.16 -6.37
N THR A 260 7.84 -3.71 -5.18
CA THR A 260 7.00 -4.80 -4.66
C THR A 260 5.56 -4.35 -4.49
N ALA A 261 5.31 -3.14 -3.98
CA ALA A 261 3.97 -2.58 -3.85
C ALA A 261 3.31 -2.38 -5.21
N TRP A 262 4.03 -1.81 -6.17
CA TRP A 262 3.51 -1.53 -7.51
C TRP A 262 3.10 -2.80 -8.27
N ILE A 263 4.00 -3.79 -8.32
CA ILE A 263 3.80 -5.00 -9.13
C ILE A 263 2.74 -5.94 -8.55
N ASN A 264 2.46 -5.83 -7.24
CA ASN A 264 1.47 -6.62 -6.52
C ASN A 264 0.17 -5.86 -6.20
N GLY A 265 0.08 -4.57 -6.52
CA GLY A 265 -1.10 -3.77 -6.18
C GLY A 265 -1.32 -3.60 -4.67
N SER A 266 -0.24 -3.54 -3.89
CA SER A 266 -0.27 -3.29 -2.45
C SER A 266 0.16 -1.86 -2.12
N GLY A 267 0.29 -1.52 -0.83
CA GLY A 267 0.55 -0.15 -0.37
C GLY A 267 1.95 0.05 0.23
N ILE A 268 2.20 1.26 0.70
CA ILE A 268 3.44 1.68 1.37
C ILE A 268 3.10 2.29 2.72
N MET A 269 3.89 1.94 3.73
CA MET A 269 3.93 2.65 5.01
C MET A 269 5.07 3.67 4.94
N ILE A 270 4.72 4.94 4.82
CA ILE A 270 5.66 6.06 4.74
C ILE A 270 6.05 6.43 6.17
N TRP A 271 7.34 6.36 6.47
CA TRP A 271 7.84 6.54 7.84
C TRP A 271 9.17 7.30 7.85
N GLU A 272 9.11 8.63 7.95
CA GLU A 272 10.31 9.48 7.99
C GLU A 272 10.79 9.81 9.41
N ASN A 273 9.89 9.84 10.39
CA ASN A 273 10.25 10.03 11.80
C ASN A 273 10.24 8.68 12.53
N VAL A 274 11.36 7.97 12.50
CA VAL A 274 11.53 6.65 13.12
C VAL A 274 11.87 6.81 14.60
N PHE A 275 10.82 6.87 15.41
CA PHE A 275 10.89 6.99 16.88
C PHE A 275 11.72 8.20 17.37
N GLY A 276 11.68 9.31 16.64
CA GLY A 276 12.48 10.51 16.89
C GLY A 276 13.74 10.63 16.02
N ALA A 277 14.13 9.57 15.31
CA ALA A 277 15.20 9.63 14.32
C ALA A 277 14.66 10.05 12.95
N TRP A 278 15.22 11.11 12.37
CA TRP A 278 14.83 11.58 11.04
C TRP A 278 15.52 10.74 9.94
N VAL A 279 14.71 10.01 9.17
CA VAL A 279 15.12 9.14 8.06
C VAL A 279 14.31 9.55 6.81
N PRO A 280 14.65 10.69 6.17
CA PRO A 280 13.87 11.22 5.06
C PRO A 280 14.02 10.37 3.79
N TYR A 281 12.93 10.28 3.04
CA TYR A 281 12.96 9.66 1.71
C TYR A 281 13.66 10.61 0.74
N HIS A 282 14.56 10.09 -0.10
CA HIS A 282 15.20 10.93 -1.12
C HIS A 282 14.25 11.22 -2.30
N GLU A 283 14.63 12.18 -3.15
CA GLU A 283 13.77 12.72 -4.20
C GLU A 283 13.29 11.68 -5.22
N ARG A 284 14.11 10.68 -5.56
CA ARG A 284 13.67 9.57 -6.42
C ARG A 284 12.45 8.85 -5.85
N ASP A 285 12.52 8.34 -4.63
CA ASP A 285 11.43 7.55 -4.05
C ASP A 285 10.17 8.38 -3.83
N ARG A 286 10.33 9.65 -3.44
CA ARG A 286 9.24 10.64 -3.43
C ARG A 286 8.59 10.76 -4.81
N SER A 287 9.39 10.90 -5.88
CA SER A 287 8.88 10.96 -7.26
C SER A 287 8.17 9.68 -7.70
N LEU A 288 8.68 8.50 -7.32
CA LEU A 288 8.03 7.22 -7.62
C LEU A 288 6.66 7.13 -6.94
N LEU A 289 6.56 7.49 -5.66
CA LEU A 289 5.29 7.49 -4.93
C LEU A 289 4.27 8.48 -5.53
N ARG A 290 4.72 9.70 -5.88
CA ARG A 290 3.86 10.69 -6.53
C ARG A 290 3.26 10.21 -7.86
N ALA A 291 4.03 9.46 -8.64
CA ALA A 291 3.53 8.88 -9.89
C ALA A 291 2.62 7.67 -9.66
N MET A 292 2.96 6.84 -8.66
CA MET A 292 2.31 5.56 -8.38
C MET A 292 0.93 5.71 -7.72
N LEU A 293 0.85 6.47 -6.62
CA LEU A 293 -0.34 6.49 -5.75
C LEU A 293 -1.61 7.00 -6.46
N PRO A 294 -1.59 8.06 -7.30
CA PRO A 294 -2.77 8.47 -8.05
C PRO A 294 -3.31 7.38 -8.97
N ILE A 295 -2.43 6.56 -9.56
CA ILE A 295 -2.84 5.43 -10.41
C ILE A 295 -3.48 4.34 -9.55
N GLN A 296 -2.87 3.97 -8.42
CA GLN A 296 -3.44 2.96 -7.52
C GLN A 296 -4.84 3.33 -7.02
N ARG A 297 -5.03 4.60 -6.63
CA ARG A 297 -6.34 5.12 -6.21
C ARG A 297 -7.37 5.12 -7.33
N ARG A 298 -7.00 5.59 -8.53
CA ARG A 298 -7.93 5.63 -9.66
C ARG A 298 -8.38 4.23 -10.08
N PHE A 299 -7.47 3.27 -10.04
CA PHE A 299 -7.68 1.91 -10.53
C PHE A 299 -7.78 0.89 -9.40
N THR A 300 -8.28 1.29 -8.22
CA THR A 300 -8.43 0.37 -7.07
C THR A 300 -9.19 -0.91 -7.44
N ALA A 301 -10.26 -0.79 -8.22
CA ALA A 301 -11.04 -1.93 -8.69
C ALA A 301 -10.20 -2.97 -9.47
N LEU A 302 -9.19 -2.54 -10.23
CA LEU A 302 -8.24 -3.44 -10.88
C LEU A 302 -7.34 -4.13 -9.85
N PHE A 303 -6.74 -3.37 -8.94
CA PHE A 303 -5.80 -3.88 -7.94
C PHE A 303 -6.45 -4.74 -6.85
N SER A 304 -7.75 -4.60 -6.61
CA SER A 304 -8.54 -5.41 -5.69
C SER A 304 -9.38 -6.49 -6.39
N GLY A 305 -9.34 -6.54 -7.73
CA GLY A 305 -10.10 -7.46 -8.56
C GLY A 305 -9.39 -8.80 -8.79
N GLU A 306 -10.11 -9.73 -9.42
CA GLU A 306 -9.61 -11.09 -9.69
C GLU A 306 -8.71 -11.19 -10.92
N GLY A 307 -8.82 -10.23 -11.86
CA GLY A 307 -8.03 -10.22 -13.09
C GLY A 307 -6.59 -9.75 -12.85
N TRP A 308 -5.76 -10.59 -12.24
CA TRP A 308 -4.33 -10.34 -12.05
C TRP A 308 -3.48 -11.47 -12.62
N THR A 309 -2.63 -11.14 -13.59
CA THR A 309 -1.61 -12.02 -14.17
C THR A 309 -0.21 -11.48 -13.84
N PRO A 310 0.50 -12.06 -12.86
CA PRO A 310 1.86 -11.65 -12.54
C PRO A 310 2.85 -12.17 -13.59
N LEU A 311 3.92 -11.40 -13.80
CA LEU A 311 5.04 -11.76 -14.68
C LEU A 311 4.57 -12.07 -16.10
N VAL A 312 3.88 -11.10 -16.72
CA VAL A 312 3.63 -11.16 -18.17
C VAL A 312 4.93 -10.88 -18.93
N PRO A 313 5.10 -11.44 -20.14
CA PRO A 313 6.28 -11.20 -20.96
C PRO A 313 6.51 -9.71 -21.22
N VAL A 314 7.78 -9.33 -21.25
CA VAL A 314 8.26 -7.98 -21.57
C VAL A 314 9.40 -8.08 -22.58
N GLU A 315 9.62 -7.01 -23.34
CA GLU A 315 10.64 -6.96 -24.39
C GLU A 315 12.06 -6.65 -23.85
N GLN A 316 12.15 -6.04 -22.66
CA GLN A 316 13.42 -5.57 -22.10
C GLN A 316 13.90 -6.46 -20.95
N PRO A 317 15.19 -6.84 -20.91
CA PRO A 317 15.75 -7.61 -19.81
C PRO A 317 15.70 -6.82 -18.50
N ASP A 318 15.61 -7.53 -17.38
CA ASP A 318 15.58 -6.97 -16.02
C ASP A 318 14.45 -5.95 -15.78
N THR A 319 13.47 -5.94 -16.67
CA THR A 319 12.16 -5.31 -16.45
C THR A 319 11.13 -6.41 -16.22
N TYR A 320 10.08 -6.09 -15.49
CA TYR A 320 9.05 -7.06 -15.15
C TYR A 320 7.70 -6.36 -15.11
N ALA A 321 6.64 -7.10 -15.47
CA ALA A 321 5.30 -6.56 -15.55
C ALA A 321 4.25 -7.48 -14.91
N SER A 322 3.27 -6.88 -14.25
CA SER A 322 1.99 -7.50 -13.90
C SER A 322 0.90 -6.91 -14.80
N LEU A 323 -0.02 -7.74 -15.26
CA LEU A 323 -1.21 -7.32 -15.98
C LEU A 323 -2.43 -7.42 -15.06
N TRP A 324 -3.19 -6.33 -15.00
CA TRP A 324 -4.45 -6.19 -14.29
C TRP A 324 -5.58 -5.96 -15.28
N THR A 325 -6.70 -6.68 -15.14
CA THR A 325 -7.83 -6.61 -16.06
C THR A 325 -9.17 -6.60 -15.34
N ASP A 326 -10.07 -5.73 -15.78
CA ASP A 326 -11.48 -5.76 -15.43
C ASP A 326 -12.30 -5.30 -16.65
N GLY A 327 -13.21 -6.16 -17.10
CA GLY A 327 -13.88 -6.00 -18.38
C GLY A 327 -12.88 -5.80 -19.53
N ALA A 328 -12.94 -4.63 -20.17
CA ALA A 328 -12.07 -4.25 -21.28
C ALA A 328 -10.85 -3.40 -20.87
N ALA A 329 -10.73 -3.01 -19.61
CA ALA A 329 -9.57 -2.27 -19.12
C ALA A 329 -8.40 -3.22 -18.89
N ARG A 330 -7.20 -2.83 -19.36
CA ARG A 330 -5.96 -3.58 -19.18
C ARG A 330 -4.85 -2.65 -18.70
N LEU A 331 -4.39 -2.83 -17.47
CA LEU A 331 -3.30 -2.06 -16.88
C LEU A 331 -2.08 -2.95 -16.70
N TRP A 332 -0.96 -2.59 -17.33
CA TRP A 332 0.34 -3.16 -17.07
C TRP A 332 1.10 -2.28 -16.09
N THR A 333 1.43 -2.83 -14.93
CA THR A 333 2.36 -2.21 -13.97
C THR A 333 3.74 -2.78 -14.22
N LEU A 334 4.73 -1.94 -14.51
CA LEU A 334 6.10 -2.35 -14.82
C LEU A 334 7.10 -1.81 -13.80
N VAL A 335 8.20 -2.53 -13.61
CA VAL A 335 9.34 -2.10 -12.80
C VAL A 335 10.64 -2.32 -13.58
N ASN A 336 11.55 -1.36 -13.50
CA ASN A 336 12.93 -1.50 -14.00
C ASN A 336 13.84 -1.87 -12.82
N ARG A 337 14.34 -3.12 -12.76
CA ARG A 337 15.22 -3.54 -11.65
C ARG A 337 16.65 -3.00 -11.79
N THR A 338 17.02 -2.40 -12.91
CA THR A 338 18.38 -1.94 -13.19
C THR A 338 18.65 -0.53 -12.68
N ALA A 339 19.94 -0.17 -12.59
CA ALA A 339 20.42 1.18 -12.30
C ALA A 339 20.57 2.06 -13.57
N ARG A 340 20.03 1.64 -14.71
CA ARG A 340 20.10 2.38 -15.98
C ARG A 340 18.70 2.70 -16.48
N THR A 341 18.58 3.74 -17.29
CA THR A 341 17.35 4.01 -18.02
C THR A 341 17.10 2.89 -19.05
N VAL A 342 15.88 2.39 -19.07
CA VAL A 342 15.37 1.48 -20.12
C VAL A 342 14.39 2.27 -20.97
N ALA A 343 14.59 2.31 -22.29
CA ALA A 343 13.73 3.05 -23.21
C ALA A 343 13.47 2.24 -24.47
N GLY A 344 12.25 2.32 -24.99
CA GLY A 344 11.84 1.65 -26.23
C GLY A 344 10.69 0.67 -26.01
N PRO A 345 10.58 -0.39 -26.84
CA PRO A 345 9.56 -1.44 -26.72
C PRO A 345 9.56 -2.07 -25.32
N LEU A 346 8.39 -2.20 -24.69
CA LEU A 346 8.25 -2.84 -23.39
C LEU A 346 7.26 -3.99 -23.41
N ILE A 347 6.10 -3.80 -24.05
CA ILE A 347 4.99 -4.76 -24.09
C ILE A 347 4.52 -4.89 -25.53
N ALA A 348 4.47 -6.13 -26.05
CA ALA A 348 3.81 -6.45 -27.31
C ALA A 348 2.50 -7.19 -27.04
N VAL A 349 1.36 -6.57 -27.38
CA VAL A 349 0.03 -7.12 -27.08
C VAL A 349 -0.93 -6.95 -28.25
N PRO A 350 -1.91 -7.86 -28.40
CA PRO A 350 -3.04 -7.59 -29.29
C PRO A 350 -3.78 -6.34 -28.82
N VAL A 351 -4.11 -5.46 -29.78
CA VAL A 351 -4.98 -4.30 -29.55
C VAL A 351 -6.29 -4.55 -30.28
N ALA A 352 -7.39 -4.52 -29.54
CA ALA A 352 -8.71 -4.66 -30.11
C ALA A 352 -9.10 -3.39 -30.89
N PRO A 353 -9.94 -3.49 -31.93
CA PRO A 353 -10.45 -2.31 -32.63
C PRO A 353 -11.08 -1.30 -31.66
N GLY A 354 -10.62 -0.04 -31.71
CA GLY A 354 -11.16 1.03 -30.87
C GLY A 354 -10.61 1.09 -29.45
N GLU A 355 -9.63 0.26 -29.08
CA GLU A 355 -8.83 0.49 -27.88
C GLU A 355 -7.81 1.63 -28.10
N ARG A 356 -7.66 2.48 -27.09
CA ARG A 356 -6.64 3.52 -26.99
C ARG A 356 -5.66 3.13 -25.90
N THR A 357 -4.39 3.48 -26.08
CA THR A 357 -3.32 3.10 -25.14
C THR A 357 -2.65 4.33 -24.55
N PHE A 358 -2.19 4.24 -23.31
CA PHE A 358 -1.70 5.38 -22.54
C PHE A 358 -0.48 4.99 -21.70
N ASP A 359 0.46 5.92 -21.54
CA ASP A 359 1.46 5.90 -20.49
C ASP A 359 0.94 6.73 -19.31
N LEU A 360 0.56 6.05 -18.24
CA LEU A 360 0.02 6.66 -17.03
C LEU A 360 1.09 7.30 -16.15
N ILE A 361 2.37 6.93 -16.30
CA ILE A 361 3.47 7.55 -15.56
C ILE A 361 3.85 8.86 -16.25
N ALA A 362 4.00 8.85 -17.57
CA ALA A 362 4.32 10.04 -18.35
C ALA A 362 3.11 10.95 -18.60
N GLY A 363 1.89 10.42 -18.46
CA GLY A 363 0.65 11.19 -18.60
C GLY A 363 0.31 11.55 -20.04
N HIS A 364 0.46 10.63 -20.99
CA HIS A 364 0.07 10.87 -22.38
C HIS A 364 -0.47 9.62 -23.09
N GLU A 365 -1.18 9.84 -24.19
CA GLU A 365 -1.59 8.77 -25.10
C GLU A 365 -0.39 8.20 -25.85
N LEU A 366 -0.45 6.91 -26.16
CA LEU A 366 0.52 6.18 -26.96
C LEU A 366 -0.08 5.86 -28.33
N TYR A 367 0.78 5.93 -29.35
CA TYR A 367 0.44 5.58 -30.72
C TYR A 367 1.35 4.42 -31.15
N PRO A 368 1.06 3.19 -30.71
CA PRO A 368 1.95 2.06 -30.91
C PRO A 368 1.99 1.62 -32.37
N THR A 369 3.18 1.19 -32.81
CA THR A 369 3.32 0.54 -34.11
C THR A 369 2.73 -0.87 -34.04
N ILE A 370 1.95 -1.25 -35.05
CA ILE A 370 1.34 -2.57 -35.16
C ILE A 370 2.12 -3.40 -36.17
N HIS A 371 2.62 -4.55 -35.73
CA HIS A 371 3.27 -5.56 -36.57
C HIS A 371 2.67 -6.92 -36.27
N ASP A 372 2.29 -7.67 -37.30
CA ASP A 372 1.69 -9.01 -37.18
C ASP A 372 0.50 -9.09 -36.20
N GLY A 373 -0.30 -8.03 -36.13
CA GLY A 373 -1.48 -7.95 -35.24
C GLY A 373 -1.17 -7.64 -33.77
N LEU A 374 0.10 -7.40 -33.43
CA LEU A 374 0.54 -6.96 -32.11
C LEU A 374 0.93 -5.49 -32.13
N ALA A 375 0.43 -4.72 -31.18
CA ALA A 375 0.86 -3.36 -30.95
C ALA A 375 2.01 -3.36 -29.93
N THR A 376 3.08 -2.66 -30.29
CA THR A 376 4.25 -2.51 -29.41
C THR A 376 4.12 -1.23 -28.60
N LEU A 377 3.81 -1.37 -27.31
CA LEU A 377 3.77 -0.26 -26.37
C LEU A 377 5.19 0.05 -25.91
N SER A 378 5.61 1.30 -26.12
CA SER A 378 6.95 1.77 -25.77
C SER A 378 6.87 2.88 -24.74
N ALA A 379 7.81 2.90 -23.79
CA ALA A 379 7.96 3.97 -22.82
C ALA A 379 9.42 4.06 -22.33
N THR A 380 9.68 5.04 -21.47
CA THR A 380 10.98 5.23 -20.80
C THR A 380 10.83 4.98 -19.31
N LEU A 381 11.57 4.00 -18.78
CA LEU A 381 11.66 3.70 -17.36
C LEU A 381 13.03 4.18 -16.85
N PRO A 382 13.07 5.20 -15.98
CA PRO A 382 14.30 5.65 -15.33
C PRO A 382 14.98 4.53 -14.51
N PRO A 383 16.24 4.73 -14.06
CA PRO A 383 16.89 3.81 -13.13
C PRO A 383 16.01 3.53 -11.92
N ARG A 384 15.76 2.25 -11.62
CA ARG A 384 14.87 1.84 -10.52
C ARG A 384 13.47 2.49 -10.62
N GLY A 385 13.01 2.73 -11.85
CA GLY A 385 11.77 3.42 -12.15
C GLY A 385 10.59 2.49 -12.36
N LEU A 386 9.39 3.09 -12.34
CA LEU A 386 8.11 2.43 -12.60
C LEU A 386 7.63 2.71 -14.03
N GLY A 387 6.87 1.78 -14.59
CA GLY A 387 6.06 1.98 -15.78
C GLY A 387 4.59 1.67 -15.49
N GLY A 388 3.68 2.31 -16.21
CA GLY A 388 2.23 2.11 -16.06
C GLY A 388 1.56 2.29 -17.41
N LEU A 389 1.33 1.20 -18.13
CA LEU A 389 0.72 1.24 -19.46
C LEU A 389 -0.74 0.82 -19.35
N LEU A 390 -1.63 1.53 -20.01
CA LEU A 390 -3.07 1.25 -19.94
C LEU A 390 -3.64 1.12 -21.34
N ALA A 391 -4.47 0.10 -21.57
CA ALA A 391 -5.38 0.04 -22.70
C ALA A 391 -6.82 0.18 -22.20
N LEU A 392 -7.59 1.08 -22.84
CA LEU A 392 -9.01 1.30 -22.57
C LEU A 392 -9.80 1.40 -23.88
N PRO A 393 -11.07 0.99 -23.90
CA PRO A 393 -11.97 1.34 -24.99
C PRO A 393 -12.07 2.86 -25.15
N ALA A 394 -12.13 3.36 -26.39
CA ALA A 394 -12.26 4.81 -26.64
C ALA A 394 -13.46 5.44 -25.92
N ALA A 395 -14.56 4.69 -25.76
CA ALA A 395 -15.76 5.13 -25.03
C ALA A 395 -15.54 5.36 -23.52
N GLN A 396 -14.48 4.79 -22.94
CA GLN A 396 -14.11 4.98 -21.53
C GLN A 396 -13.10 6.11 -21.33
N VAL A 397 -12.64 6.74 -22.41
CA VAL A 397 -11.80 7.94 -22.34
C VAL A 397 -12.69 9.16 -22.16
N THR A 398 -12.89 9.51 -20.89
CA THR A 398 -13.75 10.63 -20.47
C THR A 398 -12.92 11.89 -20.23
N PRO A 399 -13.55 13.08 -20.16
CA PRO A 399 -12.85 14.31 -19.76
C PRO A 399 -12.20 14.22 -18.37
N ASP A 400 -12.80 13.46 -17.45
CA ASP A 400 -12.20 13.16 -16.14
C ASP A 400 -10.89 12.37 -16.28
N PHE A 401 -10.86 11.36 -17.16
CA PHE A 401 -9.64 10.60 -17.44
C PHE A 401 -8.57 11.47 -18.11
N GLU A 402 -8.95 12.34 -19.04
CA GLU A 402 -8.01 13.29 -19.67
C GLU A 402 -7.43 14.28 -18.65
N GLY A 403 -8.26 14.77 -17.72
CA GLY A 403 -7.81 15.59 -16.59
C GLY A 403 -6.83 14.86 -15.68
N PHE A 404 -7.11 13.58 -15.38
CA PHE A 404 -6.18 12.72 -14.65
C PHE A 404 -4.84 12.55 -15.39
N LEU A 405 -4.89 12.32 -16.70
CA LEU A 405 -3.70 12.13 -17.53
C LEU A 405 -2.84 13.41 -17.57
N ALA A 406 -3.46 14.59 -17.67
CA ALA A 406 -2.77 15.87 -17.57
C ALA A 406 -2.12 16.09 -16.19
N ALA A 407 -2.78 15.66 -15.10
CA ALA A 407 -2.19 15.71 -13.76
C ALA A 407 -0.98 14.78 -13.61
N GLN A 408 -1.03 13.59 -14.24
CA GLN A 408 0.12 12.68 -14.31
C GLN A 408 1.27 13.30 -15.10
N ALA A 409 1.01 13.96 -16.23
CA ALA A 409 2.03 14.66 -17.00
C ALA A 409 2.70 15.79 -16.18
N ALA A 410 1.92 16.56 -15.43
CA ALA A 410 2.46 17.59 -14.53
C ALA A 410 3.32 16.99 -13.40
N THR A 411 2.91 15.85 -12.86
CA THR A 411 3.70 15.09 -11.87
C THR A 411 5.00 14.57 -12.47
N HIS A 412 4.94 14.02 -13.69
CA HIS A 412 6.10 13.52 -14.41
C HIS A 412 7.12 14.62 -14.73
N ALA A 413 6.64 15.80 -15.16
CA ALA A 413 7.51 16.93 -15.49
C ALA A 413 8.34 17.44 -14.30
N ARG A 414 7.89 17.22 -13.07
CA ARG A 414 8.62 17.56 -11.83
C ARG A 414 9.33 16.37 -11.18
N ALA A 415 9.39 15.21 -11.86
CA ALA A 415 10.08 14.05 -11.31
C ALA A 415 11.57 14.35 -11.14
N ASN A 416 12.10 13.95 -9.98
CA ASN A 416 13.49 14.11 -9.61
C ASN A 416 14.02 12.74 -9.19
N TYR A 417 15.07 12.26 -9.84
CA TYR A 417 15.64 10.92 -9.63
C TYR A 417 16.93 10.96 -8.79
N ASP A 418 17.20 12.07 -8.08
CA ASP A 418 18.30 12.16 -7.13
C ASP A 418 18.10 11.19 -5.94
N THR A 419 19.14 10.43 -5.65
CA THR A 419 19.21 9.44 -4.57
C THR A 419 20.03 9.93 -3.37
N THR A 420 20.46 11.19 -3.39
CA THR A 420 21.16 11.80 -2.26
C THR A 420 20.22 11.88 -1.07
N THR A 421 20.58 11.23 0.04
CA THR A 421 19.81 11.30 1.27
C THR A 421 19.69 12.76 1.73
N PRO A 422 18.47 13.29 1.95
CA PRO A 422 18.29 14.61 2.49
C PRO A 422 18.97 14.72 3.86
N ARG A 423 19.63 15.85 4.11
CA ARG A 423 20.34 16.11 5.38
C ARG A 423 19.44 16.75 6.42
#